data_AF-K1RPW9-F1
#
_entry.id   AF-K1RPW9-F1
#
_cell.length_a   1.000
_cell.length_b   1.000
_cell.length_c   1.000
_cell.angle_alpha   90.00
_cell.angle_beta   90.00
_cell.angle_gamma   90.00
#
_symmetry.space_group_name_H-M   'P 1'
#
loop_
_entity.id
_entity.type
_entity.pdbx_description
1 polymer ?
#
loop_
_entity_poly.entity_id
_entity_poly.type
_entity_poly.pdbx_seq_one_letter_code
_entity_poly.pdbx_strand_id
1 'polypeptide(L)'
;TPKSITVSEFTDLPKIYSDIFGDGNGGYTTCTWTWDTEASDGVWGNGPFLENTGPGWWVVKANEIDEQATGNDLPKDGLDGWFSLDLAKGVNTSRGETGRVSVNEDVVKAGWDIGTMNFSGTVPLMGIMVNVGKQRQYSYHILKADANNLRLCAEEPGQGDWGTAFFWNFKKIPNK
;
A
#
# COMPACT_ATOMS: atom_id res chain seq x y z
N THR A 1 47.86 -7.68 4.15
CA THR A 1 47.33 -7.27 5.47
C THR A 1 45.85 -7.56 5.51
N PRO A 2 45.33 -8.30 6.51
CA PRO A 2 43.89 -8.52 6.64
C PRO A 2 43.21 -7.18 6.92
N LYS A 3 42.10 -6.90 6.24
CA LYS A 3 41.21 -5.79 6.62
C LYS A 3 40.18 -6.35 7.59
N SER A 4 40.07 -5.76 8.77
CA SER A 4 39.02 -6.06 9.75
C SER A 4 38.03 -4.90 9.79
N ILE A 5 36.75 -5.22 9.86
CA ILE A 5 35.65 -4.28 10.11
C ILE A 5 35.13 -4.59 11.51
N THR A 6 35.09 -3.59 12.38
CA THR A 6 34.45 -3.68 13.69
C THR A 6 33.03 -3.13 13.55
N VAL A 7 32.04 -4.01 13.67
CA VAL A 7 30.63 -3.61 13.80
C VAL A 7 30.39 -3.37 15.29
N SER A 8 30.14 -2.12 15.67
CA SER A 8 29.92 -1.74 17.07
C SER A 8 28.46 -1.84 17.49
N GLU A 9 27.53 -1.74 16.55
CA GLU A 9 26.09 -1.73 16.79
C GLU A 9 25.37 -2.43 15.64
N PHE A 10 24.38 -3.25 15.98
CA PHE A 10 23.39 -3.78 15.06
C PHE A 10 22.03 -3.67 15.73
N THR A 11 21.00 -3.32 14.96
CA THR A 11 19.62 -3.35 15.41
C THR A 11 18.83 -4.21 14.44
N ASP A 12 17.85 -4.93 14.97
CA ASP A 12 16.89 -5.63 14.12
C ASP A 12 16.08 -4.60 13.34
N LEU A 13 15.76 -4.93 12.09
CA LEU A 13 14.80 -4.15 11.34
C LEU A 13 13.41 -4.35 11.95
N PRO A 14 12.60 -3.29 12.05
CA PRO A 14 11.21 -3.40 12.48
C PRO A 14 10.45 -4.48 11.70
N LYS A 15 9.56 -5.24 12.36
CA LYS A 15 8.90 -6.41 11.76
C LYS A 15 8.19 -6.06 10.45
N ILE A 16 7.64 -4.84 10.36
CA ILE A 16 6.94 -4.34 9.19
C ILE A 16 7.79 -4.37 7.91
N TYR A 17 9.12 -4.29 8.01
CA TYR A 17 10.01 -4.46 6.85
C TYR A 17 9.92 -5.87 6.29
N SER A 18 9.92 -6.89 7.15
CA SER A 18 9.77 -8.28 6.71
C SER A 18 8.36 -8.58 6.19
N ASP A 19 7.33 -7.92 6.72
CA ASP A 19 5.96 -8.10 6.23
C ASP A 19 5.76 -7.49 4.82
N ILE A 20 6.40 -6.36 4.55
CA ILE A 20 6.25 -5.63 3.26
C ILE A 20 7.25 -6.09 2.20
N PHE A 21 8.51 -6.33 2.57
CA PHE A 21 9.61 -6.60 1.65
C PHE A 21 10.17 -8.02 1.77
N GLY A 22 9.67 -8.82 2.70
CA GLY A 22 10.22 -10.14 2.98
C GLY A 22 9.86 -11.19 1.94
N ASP A 23 10.78 -12.15 1.77
CA ASP A 23 10.56 -13.36 0.97
C ASP A 23 9.90 -14.50 1.77
N GLY A 24 9.66 -14.30 3.07
CA GLY A 24 9.12 -15.31 4.00
C GLY A 24 10.15 -16.32 4.52
N ASN A 25 11.41 -16.22 4.09
CA ASN A 25 12.52 -17.10 4.45
C ASN A 25 13.67 -16.34 5.16
N GLY A 26 13.38 -15.14 5.67
CA GLY A 26 14.35 -14.27 6.35
C GLY A 26 15.15 -13.37 5.41
N GLY A 27 14.88 -13.39 4.11
CA GLY A 27 15.46 -12.49 3.11
C GLY A 27 14.51 -11.35 2.72
N TYR A 28 15.06 -10.37 2.02
CA TYR A 28 14.31 -9.27 1.41
C TYR A 28 14.34 -9.40 -0.11
N THR A 29 13.20 -9.18 -0.74
CA THR A 29 13.03 -9.35 -2.19
C THR A 29 12.08 -8.31 -2.76
N THR A 30 11.99 -8.26 -4.08
CA THR A 30 10.91 -7.55 -4.75
C THR A 30 9.60 -8.27 -4.46
N CYS A 31 8.60 -7.54 -3.97
CA CYS A 31 7.24 -8.05 -3.74
C CYS A 31 6.27 -7.35 -4.68
N THR A 32 5.61 -8.09 -5.57
CA THR A 32 4.61 -7.55 -6.49
C THR A 32 3.19 -7.74 -5.96
N TRP A 33 2.38 -6.69 -6.08
CA TRP A 33 1.02 -6.59 -5.57
C TRP A 33 0.05 -6.21 -6.70
N THR A 34 -1.17 -6.74 -6.62
CA THR A 34 -2.33 -6.39 -7.48
C THR A 34 -3.57 -6.28 -6.60
N TRP A 35 -4.74 -6.00 -7.17
CA TRP A 35 -6.00 -5.94 -6.43
C TRP A 35 -6.34 -7.26 -5.73
N ASP A 36 -6.76 -7.18 -4.46
CA ASP A 36 -7.30 -8.32 -3.74
C ASP A 36 -8.75 -8.58 -4.17
N THR A 37 -8.91 -9.36 -5.24
CA THR A 37 -10.21 -9.74 -5.78
C THR A 37 -11.06 -10.61 -4.84
N GLU A 38 -10.48 -11.09 -3.74
CA GLU A 38 -11.14 -11.94 -2.75
C GLU A 38 -11.59 -11.14 -1.50
N ALA A 39 -11.19 -9.86 -1.40
CA ALA A 39 -11.62 -8.96 -0.34
C ALA A 39 -13.14 -8.77 -0.37
N SER A 40 -13.82 -9.22 0.69
CA SER A 40 -15.28 -9.14 0.82
C SER A 40 -15.80 -7.69 0.84
N ASP A 41 -14.98 -6.79 1.33
CA ASP A 41 -15.18 -5.34 1.41
C ASP A 41 -14.77 -4.59 0.13
N GLY A 42 -14.42 -5.29 -0.95
CA GLY A 42 -14.04 -4.69 -2.24
C GLY A 42 -12.55 -4.37 -2.36
N VAL A 43 -12.13 -3.91 -3.53
CA VAL A 43 -10.71 -3.68 -3.86
C VAL A 43 -10.28 -2.26 -3.51
N TRP A 44 -11.20 -1.30 -3.63
CA TRP A 44 -10.98 0.12 -3.41
C TRP A 44 -12.29 0.81 -3.02
N GLY A 45 -12.21 2.01 -2.44
CA GLY A 45 -13.40 2.79 -2.09
C GLY A 45 -13.19 3.61 -0.84
N ASN A 46 -14.28 4.10 -0.24
CA ASN A 46 -14.24 4.94 0.96
C ASN A 46 -15.11 4.41 2.11
N GLY A 47 -14.87 4.95 3.29
CA GLY A 47 -15.54 4.58 4.54
C GLY A 47 -15.07 5.44 5.73
N PRO A 48 -15.56 5.13 6.94
CA PRO A 48 -15.21 5.89 8.14
C PRO A 48 -13.76 5.64 8.56
N PHE A 49 -12.99 6.72 8.65
CA PHE A 49 -11.62 6.73 9.18
C PHE A 49 -11.61 6.27 10.63
N LEU A 50 -10.56 5.53 11.02
CA LEU A 50 -10.35 4.93 12.35
C LEU A 50 -11.36 3.85 12.79
N GLU A 51 -12.40 3.59 12.00
CA GLU A 51 -13.44 2.62 12.35
C GLU A 51 -13.42 1.41 11.40
N ASN A 52 -13.28 1.68 10.11
CA ASN A 52 -13.22 0.63 9.09
C ASN A 52 -11.80 0.12 8.83
N THR A 53 -11.68 -1.13 8.39
CA THR A 53 -10.40 -1.74 7.92
C THR A 53 -10.42 -2.05 6.41
N GLY A 54 -11.36 -1.42 5.70
CA GLY A 54 -11.62 -1.54 4.28
C GLY A 54 -12.80 -0.65 3.85
N PRO A 55 -13.13 -0.58 2.54
CA PRO A 55 -14.25 0.23 2.06
C PRO A 55 -15.58 -0.13 2.75
N GLY A 56 -16.43 0.87 3.01
CA GLY A 56 -17.70 0.66 3.73
C GLY A 56 -18.87 1.56 3.36
N TRP A 57 -18.62 2.68 2.68
CA TRP A 57 -19.69 3.56 2.17
C TRP A 57 -19.82 3.45 0.67
N TRP A 58 -18.77 3.83 -0.05
CA TRP A 58 -18.63 3.53 -1.47
C TRP A 58 -17.62 2.41 -1.65
N VAL A 59 -18.07 1.31 -2.25
CA VAL A 59 -17.29 0.09 -2.38
C VAL A 59 -17.15 -0.24 -3.86
N VAL A 60 -15.91 -0.28 -4.34
CA VAL A 60 -15.57 -0.71 -5.70
C VAL A 60 -15.19 -2.19 -5.66
N LYS A 61 -15.93 -3.02 -6.38
CA LYS A 61 -15.64 -4.44 -6.55
C LYS A 61 -14.65 -4.67 -7.70
N ALA A 62 -14.07 -5.88 -7.75
CA ALA A 62 -13.07 -6.23 -8.74
C ALA A 62 -13.56 -6.07 -10.20
N ASN A 63 -14.84 -6.33 -10.46
CA ASN A 63 -15.44 -6.18 -11.79
C ASN A 63 -15.76 -4.72 -12.17
N GLU A 64 -15.57 -3.76 -11.25
CA GLU A 64 -15.86 -2.33 -11.46
C GLU A 64 -14.56 -1.51 -11.57
N ILE A 65 -13.42 -2.07 -11.18
CA ILE A 65 -12.17 -1.32 -11.06
C ILE A 65 -11.63 -0.84 -12.41
N ASP A 66 -11.89 -1.56 -13.50
CA ASP A 66 -11.47 -1.13 -14.85
C ASP A 66 -12.17 0.15 -15.29
N GLU A 67 -13.47 0.27 -15.02
CA GLU A 67 -14.25 1.47 -15.31
C GLU A 67 -13.78 2.63 -14.44
N GLN A 68 -13.55 2.39 -13.14
CA GLN A 68 -13.04 3.39 -12.22
C GLN A 68 -11.65 3.89 -12.63
N ALA A 69 -10.75 2.98 -12.98
CA ALA A 69 -9.40 3.30 -13.41
C ALA A 69 -9.40 4.12 -14.70
N THR A 70 -10.22 3.72 -15.69
CA THR A 70 -10.36 4.44 -16.96
C THR A 70 -10.98 5.83 -16.76
N GLY A 71 -12.06 5.94 -15.97
CA GLY A 71 -12.73 7.21 -15.68
C GLY A 71 -11.91 8.19 -14.84
N ASN A 72 -10.79 7.73 -14.27
CA ASN A 72 -9.83 8.54 -13.53
C ASN A 72 -8.47 8.66 -14.24
N ASP A 73 -8.43 8.41 -15.56
CA ASP A 73 -7.23 8.57 -16.40
C ASP A 73 -6.03 7.69 -15.98
N LEU A 74 -6.32 6.56 -15.34
CA LEU A 74 -5.35 5.56 -14.89
C LEU A 74 -5.68 4.17 -15.44
N PRO A 75 -5.94 3.96 -16.74
CA PRO A 75 -6.44 2.69 -17.27
C PRO A 75 -5.54 1.47 -17.00
N LYS A 76 -4.25 1.69 -16.72
CA LYS A 76 -3.29 0.64 -16.35
C LYS A 76 -3.35 0.25 -14.86
N ASP A 77 -4.24 0.86 -14.08
CA ASP A 77 -4.52 0.55 -12.67
C ASP A 77 -5.78 -0.31 -12.49
N GLY A 78 -6.40 -0.74 -13.60
CA GLY A 78 -7.53 -1.66 -13.59
C GLY A 78 -7.18 -3.05 -13.03
N LEU A 79 -7.97 -4.06 -13.38
CA LEU A 79 -7.90 -5.40 -12.80
C LEU A 79 -6.52 -6.06 -13.00
N ASP A 80 -5.88 -5.81 -14.14
CA ASP A 80 -4.54 -6.30 -14.47
C ASP A 80 -3.40 -5.41 -13.94
N GLY A 81 -3.74 -4.33 -13.23
CA GLY A 81 -2.79 -3.41 -12.64
C GLY A 81 -1.90 -4.09 -11.59
N TRP A 82 -0.65 -3.64 -11.51
CA TRP A 82 0.27 -4.12 -10.49
C TRP A 82 1.28 -3.05 -10.08
N PHE A 83 1.85 -3.20 -8.89
CA PHE A 83 3.04 -2.46 -8.47
C PHE A 83 3.98 -3.38 -7.69
N SER A 84 5.27 -3.09 -7.72
CA SER A 84 6.27 -3.81 -6.94
C SER A 84 6.91 -2.92 -5.90
N LEU A 85 7.27 -3.51 -4.76
CA LEU A 85 7.99 -2.87 -3.67
C LEU A 85 9.31 -3.60 -3.45
N ASP A 86 10.40 -2.84 -3.40
CA ASP A 86 11.75 -3.35 -3.15
C ASP A 86 12.56 -2.29 -2.40
N LEU A 87 13.30 -2.69 -1.37
CA LEU A 87 14.07 -1.75 -0.54
C LEU A 87 15.16 -1.00 -1.33
N ALA A 88 15.79 -1.66 -2.31
CA ALA A 88 16.89 -1.08 -3.08
C ALA A 88 16.43 -0.49 -4.41
N LYS A 89 15.54 -1.20 -5.13
CA LYS A 89 15.06 -0.78 -6.45
C LYS A 89 13.91 0.21 -6.38
N GLY A 90 13.20 0.27 -5.24
CA GLY A 90 12.07 1.14 -5.02
C GLY A 90 10.78 0.55 -5.59
N VAL A 91 9.98 1.42 -6.23
CA VAL A 91 8.65 1.08 -6.74
C VAL A 91 8.65 1.05 -8.26
N ASN A 92 8.02 0.05 -8.85
CA ASN A 92 7.65 0.03 -10.27
C ASN A 92 6.15 -0.26 -10.38
N THR A 93 5.49 0.25 -11.41
CA THR A 93 4.06 0.04 -11.63
C THR A 93 3.75 -0.44 -13.04
N SER A 94 2.61 -1.08 -13.24
CA SER A 94 2.03 -1.40 -14.55
C SER A 94 1.90 -0.17 -15.45
N ARG A 95 1.77 1.02 -14.85
CA ARG A 95 1.75 2.30 -15.57
C ARG A 95 3.07 2.62 -16.28
N GLY A 96 4.18 2.04 -15.82
CA GLY A 96 5.54 2.39 -16.24
C GLY A 96 6.15 3.50 -15.38
N GLU A 97 5.53 3.84 -14.26
CA GLU A 97 6.07 4.80 -13.30
C GLU A 97 7.02 4.12 -12.33
N THR A 98 7.99 4.90 -11.84
CA THR A 98 8.94 4.44 -10.83
C THR A 98 8.98 5.39 -9.63
N GLY A 99 9.44 4.88 -8.49
CA GLY A 99 9.50 5.68 -7.27
C GLY A 99 10.27 5.05 -6.13
N ARG A 100 9.99 5.53 -4.93
CA ARG A 100 10.50 4.97 -3.67
C ARG A 100 9.36 4.75 -2.70
N VAL A 101 9.60 3.86 -1.75
CA VAL A 101 8.71 3.56 -0.63
C VAL A 101 9.52 3.53 0.66
N SER A 102 8.93 4.00 1.73
CA SER A 102 9.46 3.87 3.09
C SER A 102 8.33 3.45 4.03
N VAL A 103 8.67 2.72 5.08
CA VAL A 103 7.72 2.24 6.08
C VAL A 103 8.26 2.49 7.49
N ASN A 104 7.37 2.69 8.44
CA ASN A 104 7.69 2.75 9.87
C ASN A 104 6.56 2.13 10.71
N GLU A 105 6.76 2.02 12.01
CA GLU A 105 5.77 1.46 12.95
C GLU A 105 4.91 2.54 13.63
N ASP A 106 4.88 3.76 13.06
CA ASP A 106 4.04 4.84 13.60
C ASP A 106 2.57 4.51 13.32
N VAL A 107 1.79 4.41 14.39
CA VAL A 107 0.36 4.11 14.36
C VAL A 107 -0.48 5.31 14.78
N VAL A 108 -1.63 5.50 14.13
CA VAL A 108 -2.60 6.54 14.49
C VAL A 108 -3.60 6.06 15.55
N LYS A 109 -3.98 4.78 15.55
CA LYS A 109 -4.89 4.17 16.54
C LYS A 109 -4.44 2.75 16.86
N ALA A 110 -3.94 2.56 18.08
CA ALA A 110 -3.46 1.26 18.55
C ALA A 110 -4.51 0.16 18.33
N GLY A 111 -4.12 -0.91 17.62
CA GLY A 111 -4.98 -2.04 17.29
C GLY A 111 -5.84 -1.86 16.04
N TRP A 112 -5.76 -0.70 15.36
CA TRP A 112 -6.43 -0.45 14.08
C TRP A 112 -5.43 -0.48 12.92
N ASP A 113 -4.35 0.28 13.01
CA ASP A 113 -3.22 0.25 12.08
C ASP A 113 -1.95 -0.32 12.72
N ILE A 114 -0.99 -0.69 11.87
CA ILE A 114 0.27 -1.32 12.26
C ILE A 114 1.51 -0.50 11.87
N GLY A 115 1.33 0.62 11.18
CA GLY A 115 2.44 1.47 10.74
C GLY A 115 2.04 2.42 9.61
N THR A 116 3.00 3.19 9.12
CA THR A 116 2.81 4.12 8.01
C THR A 116 3.65 3.71 6.80
N MET A 117 3.10 3.87 5.59
CA MET A 117 3.77 3.70 4.31
C MET A 117 3.79 5.01 3.53
N ASN A 118 4.98 5.46 3.12
CA ASN A 118 5.15 6.69 2.36
C ASN A 118 5.80 6.42 1.01
N PHE A 119 5.13 6.84 -0.05
CA PHE A 119 5.59 6.77 -1.43
C PHE A 119 6.18 8.11 -1.90
N SER A 120 7.03 8.04 -2.91
CA SER A 120 7.49 9.21 -3.67
C SER A 120 7.73 8.85 -5.13
N GLY A 121 7.57 9.82 -6.04
CA GLY A 121 7.72 9.63 -7.49
C GLY A 121 6.54 8.91 -8.17
N THR A 122 5.98 7.89 -7.52
CA THR A 122 4.75 7.19 -7.94
C THR A 122 3.89 6.85 -6.73
N VAL A 123 2.74 6.23 -6.97
CA VAL A 123 1.73 5.81 -5.98
C VAL A 123 1.31 4.36 -6.29
N PRO A 124 0.69 3.62 -5.35
CA PRO A 124 0.10 2.32 -5.66
C PRO A 124 -1.08 2.46 -6.66
N LEU A 125 -1.72 1.34 -7.01
CA LEU A 125 -2.86 1.35 -7.94
C LEU A 125 -3.98 2.23 -7.39
N MET A 126 -4.52 3.10 -8.24
CA MET A 126 -5.55 4.08 -7.87
C MET A 126 -5.20 4.86 -6.60
N GLY A 127 -3.90 5.13 -6.36
CA GLY A 127 -3.41 5.94 -5.24
C GLY A 127 -3.80 7.41 -5.37
N ILE A 128 -5.10 7.67 -5.43
CA ILE A 128 -5.74 8.96 -5.63
C ILE A 128 -6.94 9.10 -4.68
N MET A 129 -7.27 10.34 -4.33
CA MET A 129 -8.49 10.65 -3.60
C MET A 129 -9.50 11.35 -4.52
N VAL A 130 -10.50 10.63 -4.99
CA VAL A 130 -11.43 11.16 -6.01
C VAL A 130 -12.29 12.32 -5.51
N ASN A 131 -12.63 12.34 -4.23
CA ASN A 131 -13.37 13.44 -3.59
C ASN A 131 -12.53 14.70 -3.42
N VAL A 132 -11.20 14.56 -3.49
CA VAL A 132 -10.24 15.64 -3.24
C VAL A 132 -9.59 16.08 -4.55
N GLY A 133 -10.37 16.10 -5.64
CA GLY A 133 -9.91 16.50 -6.96
C GLY A 133 -8.94 15.51 -7.60
N LYS A 134 -9.07 14.21 -7.30
CA LYS A 134 -8.22 13.12 -7.82
C LYS A 134 -6.73 13.31 -7.51
N GLN A 135 -6.41 14.02 -6.43
CA GLN A 135 -5.02 14.24 -6.01
C GLN A 135 -4.35 12.91 -5.68
N ARG A 136 -3.08 12.79 -6.04
CA ARG A 136 -2.26 11.62 -5.70
C ARG A 136 -2.04 11.54 -4.20
N GLN A 137 -2.25 10.35 -3.65
CA GLN A 137 -1.99 10.06 -2.25
C GLN A 137 -0.62 9.41 -2.10
N TYR A 138 0.20 9.96 -1.21
CA TYR A 138 1.57 9.49 -1.00
C TYR A 138 1.80 8.90 0.38
N SER A 139 0.95 9.21 1.37
CA SER A 139 1.07 8.71 2.74
C SER A 139 -0.11 7.82 3.09
N TYR A 140 0.14 6.69 3.72
CA TYR A 140 -0.89 5.70 4.00
C TYR A 140 -0.68 5.09 5.38
N HIS A 141 -1.77 4.87 6.10
CA HIS A 141 -1.81 3.94 7.22
C HIS A 141 -1.81 2.51 6.68
N ILE A 142 -0.98 1.66 7.26
CA ILE A 142 -0.93 0.24 6.95
C ILE A 142 -1.89 -0.45 7.91
N LEU A 143 -3.01 -0.96 7.40
CA LEU A 143 -4.01 -1.67 8.19
C LEU A 143 -3.69 -3.16 8.32
N LYS A 144 -3.04 -3.71 7.29
CA LYS A 144 -2.66 -5.11 7.24
C LYS A 144 -1.48 -5.29 6.30
N ALA A 145 -0.47 -6.03 6.74
CA ALA A 145 0.63 -6.50 5.91
C ALA A 145 0.97 -7.93 6.33
N ASP A 146 0.79 -8.89 5.43
CA ASP A 146 1.20 -10.27 5.61
C ASP A 146 1.72 -10.87 4.30
N ALA A 147 2.04 -12.17 4.31
CA ALA A 147 2.61 -12.86 3.16
C ALA A 147 1.76 -12.76 1.88
N ASN A 148 0.45 -12.50 2.00
CA ASN A 148 -0.50 -12.50 0.89
C ASN A 148 -1.23 -11.18 0.72
N ASN A 149 -1.39 -10.36 1.78
CA ASN A 149 -2.29 -9.21 1.77
C ASN A 149 -1.57 -7.93 2.21
N LEU A 150 -1.89 -6.85 1.51
CA LEU A 150 -1.54 -5.49 1.90
C LEU A 150 -2.80 -4.62 1.86
N ARG A 151 -3.18 -4.05 3.01
CA ARG A 151 -4.30 -3.12 3.11
C ARG A 151 -3.82 -1.76 3.56
N LEU A 152 -4.14 -0.74 2.77
CA LEU A 152 -3.76 0.64 3.02
C LEU A 152 -4.99 1.51 3.22
N CYS A 153 -4.83 2.57 4.00
CA CYS A 153 -5.86 3.57 4.26
C CYS A 153 -5.25 4.97 4.23
N ALA A 154 -6.00 5.96 3.79
CA ALA A 154 -5.66 7.36 3.94
C ALA A 154 -6.94 8.19 4.08
N GLU A 155 -6.99 9.01 5.13
CA GLU A 155 -8.04 9.97 5.37
C GLU A 155 -7.99 11.14 4.40
N GLU A 156 -9.14 11.71 4.05
CA GLU A 156 -9.14 13.00 3.36
C GLU A 156 -8.54 14.09 4.27
N PRO A 157 -7.93 15.15 3.69
CA PRO A 157 -7.26 16.17 4.49
C PRO A 157 -8.15 16.78 5.59
N GLY A 158 -7.68 16.72 6.82
CA GLY A 158 -8.35 17.30 7.99
C GLY A 158 -9.49 16.45 8.57
N GLN A 159 -9.69 15.23 8.08
CA GLN A 159 -10.65 14.30 8.66
C GLN A 159 -10.13 13.70 9.97
N GLY A 160 -11.05 13.54 10.93
CA GLY A 160 -10.81 12.84 12.18
C GLY A 160 -11.58 11.53 12.24
N ASP A 161 -11.75 11.00 13.44
CA ASP A 161 -12.57 9.82 13.70
C ASP A 161 -13.95 9.93 13.02
N TRP A 162 -14.41 8.84 12.39
CA TRP A 162 -15.62 8.79 11.53
C TRP A 162 -15.62 9.66 10.27
N GLY A 163 -14.55 10.41 10.00
CA GLY A 163 -14.38 11.18 8.77
C GLY A 163 -14.16 10.29 7.55
N THR A 164 -14.14 10.87 6.35
CA THR A 164 -13.94 10.08 5.13
C THR A 164 -12.49 9.62 4.99
N ALA A 165 -12.28 8.33 4.80
CA ALA A 165 -11.02 7.75 4.34
C ALA A 165 -11.22 6.87 3.12
N PHE A 166 -10.17 6.77 2.30
CA PHE A 166 -10.07 5.81 1.21
C PHE A 166 -9.27 4.59 1.65
N PHE A 167 -9.63 3.44 1.10
CA PHE A 167 -9.05 2.15 1.43
C PHE A 167 -8.63 1.42 0.15
N TRP A 168 -7.50 0.73 0.21
CA TRP A 168 -6.95 -0.05 -0.88
C TRP A 168 -6.60 -1.46 -0.40
N ASN A 169 -7.17 -2.47 -1.05
CA ASN A 169 -6.95 -3.87 -0.72
C ASN A 169 -6.14 -4.55 -1.84
N PHE A 170 -4.95 -5.02 -1.49
CA PHE A 170 -4.03 -5.66 -2.42
C PHE A 170 -3.68 -7.08 -2.00
N LYS A 171 -3.41 -7.93 -3.01
CA LYS A 171 -2.86 -9.26 -2.83
C LYS A 171 -1.50 -9.41 -3.50
N LYS A 172 -0.64 -10.21 -2.90
CA LYS A 172 0.68 -10.55 -3.44
C LYS A 172 0.52 -11.49 -4.64
N ILE A 173 1.35 -11.29 -5.66
CA ILE A 173 1.45 -12.14 -6.84
C ILE A 173 2.91 -12.45 -7.16
N PRO A 174 3.20 -13.46 -8.02
CA PRO A 174 4.55 -13.64 -8.55
C PRO A 174 5.07 -12.37 -9.22
N ASN A 175 6.38 -12.12 -9.06
CA ASN A 175 7.03 -10.95 -9.64
C ASN A 175 6.87 -10.91 -11.17
N LYS A 176 6.70 -9.70 -11.70
CA LYS A 176 6.48 -9.40 -13.12
C LYS A 176 7.73 -8.85 -13.77
#